data_AF-A0A1C6JS18-F1
#
_entry.id   AF-A0A1C6JS18-F1
#
_cell.length_a   1.000
_cell.length_b   1.000
_cell.length_c   1.000
_cell.angle_alpha   90.00
_cell.angle_beta   90.00
_cell.angle_gamma   90.00
#
_symmetry.space_group_name_H-M   'P 1'
#
loop_
_entity.id
_entity.type
_entity.pdbx_description
1 polymer ?
#
loop_
_entity_poly.entity_id
_entity_poly.type
_entity_poly.pdbx_seq_one_letter_code
_entity_poly.pdbx_strand_id
1 'polypeptide(L)'
;MCYENKTATYRMVFETIENTQSNIYYMLPENSVKDKIYKLRMLHGLTQKQFALKTGIGYSSVCKYETGHKIDKKNKIKICAAFDIPLSYFEV
;
A
#
# COMPACT_ATOMS: atom_id res chain seq x y z
N MET A 1 12.92 -11.58 36.86
CA MET A 1 12.67 -10.85 35.59
C MET A 1 12.78 -11.85 34.46
N CYS A 2 11.70 -12.12 33.74
CA CYS A 2 11.71 -13.09 32.64
C CYS A 2 12.30 -12.41 31.39
N TYR A 3 13.32 -13.03 30.80
CA TYR A 3 13.96 -12.54 29.58
C TYR A 3 13.32 -13.24 28.38
N GLU A 4 12.42 -12.53 27.70
CA GLU A 4 11.87 -13.00 26.43
C GLU A 4 12.86 -12.72 25.30
N ASN A 5 13.21 -13.76 24.53
CA ASN A 5 13.98 -13.62 23.31
C ASN A 5 13.08 -13.00 22.22
N LYS A 6 13.04 -11.67 22.17
CA LYS A 6 12.13 -10.85 21.33
C LYS A 6 12.26 -11.09 19.83
N THR A 7 13.25 -11.83 19.37
CA THR A 7 13.64 -11.89 17.96
C THR A 7 12.94 -12.98 17.15
N ALA A 8 12.68 -14.15 17.75
CA ALA A 8 12.06 -15.28 17.04
C ALA A 8 10.54 -15.30 17.21
N THR A 9 10.05 -15.08 18.43
CA THR A 9 8.61 -15.16 18.75
C THR A 9 7.82 -13.99 18.19
N TYR A 10 8.38 -12.79 18.17
CA TYR A 10 7.75 -11.62 17.56
C TYR A 10 7.53 -11.84 16.06
N ARG A 11 8.59 -12.22 15.32
CA ARG A 11 8.48 -12.42 13.88
C ARG A 11 7.40 -13.42 13.49
N MET A 12 7.34 -14.58 14.14
CA MET A 12 6.35 -15.62 13.80
C MET A 12 4.90 -15.18 14.07
N VAL A 13 4.65 -14.48 15.17
CA VAL A 13 3.29 -13.97 15.49
C VAL A 13 2.86 -12.92 14.48
N PHE A 14 3.77 -12.04 14.04
CA PHE A 14 3.45 -10.97 13.09
C PHE A 14 3.43 -11.43 11.62
N GLU A 15 4.25 -12.40 11.21
CA GLU A 15 4.22 -13.01 9.85
C GLU A 15 2.86 -13.67 9.55
N THR A 16 2.22 -14.24 10.57
CA THR A 16 0.90 -14.88 10.45
C THR A 16 -0.21 -13.84 10.24
N ILE A 17 -0.05 -12.63 10.78
CA ILE A 17 -0.99 -11.51 10.68
C ILE A 17 -0.88 -10.83 9.30
N GLU A 18 0.32 -10.72 8.73
CA GLU A 18 0.53 -10.13 7.40
C GLU A 18 -0.26 -10.88 6.31
N ASN A 19 -0.37 -12.21 6.41
CA ASN A 19 -1.12 -13.04 5.46
C ASN A 19 -2.65 -12.94 5.62
N THR A 20 -3.17 -12.63 6.82
CA THR A 20 -4.62 -12.51 7.07
C THR A 20 -5.17 -11.13 6.68
N GLN A 21 -4.34 -10.09 6.76
CA GLN A 21 -4.72 -8.73 6.38
C GLN A 21 -5.13 -8.59 4.92
N SER A 22 -4.48 -9.32 4.00
CA SER A 22 -4.78 -9.27 2.57
C SER A 22 -6.25 -9.55 2.27
N ASN A 23 -6.89 -10.47 3.01
CA ASN A 23 -8.26 -10.92 2.74
C ASN A 23 -9.32 -9.81 3.01
N ILE A 24 -9.14 -9.01 4.06
CA ILE A 24 -10.07 -7.95 4.45
C ILE A 24 -10.04 -6.79 3.43
N TYR A 25 -8.88 -6.52 2.84
CA TYR A 25 -8.69 -5.39 1.94
C TYR A 25 -9.22 -5.64 0.52
N TYR A 26 -9.51 -6.88 0.13
CA TYR A 26 -10.16 -7.16 -1.17
C TYR A 26 -11.56 -6.56 -1.28
N MET A 27 -12.25 -6.37 -0.15
CA MET A 27 -13.60 -5.76 -0.10
C MET A 27 -13.58 -4.23 -0.07
N LEU A 28 -12.41 -3.58 -0.09
CA LEU A 28 -12.33 -2.13 -0.14
C LEU A 28 -12.90 -1.58 -1.46
N PRO A 29 -13.60 -0.43 -1.39
CA PRO A 29 -14.17 0.22 -2.57
C PRO A 29 -13.07 0.68 -3.53
N GLU A 30 -13.40 0.72 -4.83
CA GLU A 30 -12.51 1.20 -5.91
C GLU A 30 -13.17 2.34 -6.71
N ASN A 31 -14.10 3.06 -6.08
CA ASN A 31 -14.93 4.08 -6.71
C ASN A 31 -14.14 5.31 -7.18
N SER A 32 -12.94 5.51 -6.66
CA SER A 32 -12.07 6.62 -7.00
C SER A 32 -10.61 6.19 -7.06
N VAL A 33 -9.79 6.98 -7.75
CA VAL A 33 -8.34 6.80 -7.83
C VAL A 33 -7.71 6.73 -6.41
N LYS A 34 -8.19 7.54 -5.47
CA LYS A 34 -7.69 7.51 -4.08
C LYS A 34 -7.94 6.16 -3.41
N ASP A 35 -9.11 5.57 -3.64
CA ASP A 35 -9.51 4.30 -3.03
C ASP A 35 -8.73 3.15 -3.66
N LYS A 36 -8.51 3.19 -4.98
CA LYS A 36 -7.65 2.26 -5.72
C LYS A 36 -6.20 2.28 -5.21
N ILE A 37 -5.63 3.46 -4.92
CA ILE A 37 -4.28 3.60 -4.34
C ILE A 37 -4.23 3.04 -2.92
N TYR A 38 -5.21 3.40 -2.10
CA TYR A 38 -5.31 2.93 -0.72
C TYR A 38 -5.42 1.40 -0.67
N LYS A 39 -6.31 0.83 -1.47
CA LYS A 39 -6.49 -0.62 -1.59
C LYS A 39 -5.22 -1.31 -2.04
N LEU A 40 -4.57 -0.82 -3.11
CA LEU A 40 -3.29 -1.37 -3.59
C LEU A 40 -2.24 -1.37 -2.49
N ARG A 41 -2.10 -0.25 -1.75
CA ARG A 41 -1.15 -0.17 -0.64
C ARG A 41 -1.46 -1.20 0.45
N MET A 42 -2.73 -1.38 0.80
CA MET A 42 -3.15 -2.28 1.87
C MET A 42 -3.09 -3.76 1.49
N LEU A 43 -3.38 -4.11 0.23
CA LEU A 43 -3.18 -5.46 -0.29
C LEU A 43 -1.72 -5.93 -0.16
N HIS A 44 -0.78 -4.99 -0.26
CA HIS A 44 0.66 -5.25 -0.10
C HIS A 44 1.18 -5.03 1.33
N GLY A 45 0.32 -4.70 2.31
CA GLY A 45 0.73 -4.48 3.70
C GLY A 45 1.68 -3.30 3.90
N LEU A 46 1.71 -2.34 2.96
CA LEU A 46 2.70 -1.27 2.99
C LEU A 46 2.21 -0.05 3.80
N THR A 47 3.13 0.56 4.53
CA THR A 47 2.94 1.92 5.05
C THR A 47 3.02 2.95 3.92
N GLN A 48 2.46 4.14 4.11
CA GLN A 48 2.56 5.23 3.11
C GLN A 48 4.03 5.56 2.76
N LYS A 49 4.94 5.48 3.74
CA LYS A 49 6.38 5.70 3.53
C LYS A 49 7.02 4.60 2.71
N GLN A 50 6.70 3.33 2.98
CA GLN A 50 7.19 2.21 2.17
C GLN A 50 6.62 2.25 0.76
N PHE A 51 5.35 2.60 0.60
CA PHE A 51 4.72 2.77 -0.70
C PHE A 51 5.40 3.89 -1.51
N ALA A 52 5.68 5.03 -0.88
CA ALA A 52 6.43 6.14 -1.47
C ALA A 52 7.82 5.70 -1.96
N LEU A 53 8.56 4.96 -1.12
CA LEU A 53 9.88 4.42 -1.47
C LEU A 53 9.81 3.43 -2.63
N LYS A 54 8.84 2.50 -2.61
CA LYS A 54 8.65 1.48 -3.65
C LYS A 54 8.27 2.09 -5.01
N THR A 55 7.45 3.14 -5.01
CA THR A 55 6.99 3.81 -6.23
C THR A 55 7.90 4.94 -6.70
N GLY A 56 8.88 5.36 -5.88
CA GLY A 56 9.70 6.54 -6.16
C GLY A 56 8.87 7.84 -6.21
N ILE A 57 7.78 7.90 -5.45
CA ILE A 57 6.93 9.08 -5.28
C ILE A 57 7.26 9.72 -3.93
N GLY A 58 7.21 11.05 -3.83
CA GLY A 58 7.40 11.74 -2.55
C GLY A 58 6.32 11.35 -1.54
N TYR A 59 6.72 11.13 -0.28
CA TYR A 59 5.80 10.77 0.80
C TYR A 59 4.61 11.74 0.93
N SER A 60 4.88 13.04 0.87
CA SER A 60 3.84 14.08 0.92
C SER A 60 2.84 13.97 -0.24
N SER A 61 3.29 13.56 -1.42
CA SER A 61 2.41 13.30 -2.57
C SER A 61 1.52 12.09 -2.33
N VAL A 62 2.05 11.00 -1.77
CA VAL A 62 1.25 9.81 -1.43
C VAL A 62 0.13 10.16 -0.43
N CYS A 63 0.44 10.92 0.63
CA CYS A 63 -0.56 11.39 1.59
C CYS A 63 -1.64 12.26 0.91
N LYS A 64 -1.24 13.13 -0.04
CA LYS A 64 -2.19 13.95 -0.81
C LYS A 64 -3.10 13.10 -1.69
N TYR A 65 -2.57 12.07 -2.33
CA TYR A 65 -3.37 11.19 -3.20
C TYR A 65 -4.40 10.39 -2.40
N GLU A 66 -4.03 9.87 -1.24
CA GLU A 66 -4.96 9.15 -0.36
C GLU A 66 -6.03 10.05 0.26
N THR A 67 -5.78 11.35 0.37
CA THR A 67 -6.77 12.35 0.80
C THR A 67 -7.64 12.89 -0.34
N GLY A 68 -7.45 12.40 -1.58
CA GLY A 68 -8.30 12.75 -2.72
C GLY A 68 -7.75 13.84 -3.63
N HIS A 69 -6.49 14.24 -3.48
CA HIS A 69 -5.87 15.16 -4.45
C HIS A 69 -5.64 14.45 -5.80
N LYS A 70 -5.71 15.25 -6.87
CA LYS A 70 -5.46 14.77 -8.23
C LYS A 70 -4.02 14.25 -8.36
N ILE A 71 -3.88 13.08 -8.99
CA ILE A 71 -2.60 12.47 -9.32
C ILE A 71 -2.22 12.77 -10.77
N ASP A 72 -0.94 13.09 -10.99
CA ASP A 72 -0.41 13.30 -12.32
C ASP A 72 -0.19 11.98 -13.07
N LYS A 73 -0.30 12.00 -14.40
CA LYS A 73 -0.05 10.83 -15.25
C LYS A 73 1.33 10.21 -15.01
N LYS A 74 2.36 11.05 -14.77
CA LYS A 74 3.72 10.60 -14.44
C LYS A 74 3.75 9.73 -13.17
N ASN A 75 3.00 10.11 -12.14
CA ASN A 75 2.96 9.36 -10.89
C ASN A 75 2.08 8.13 -11.00
N LYS A 76 1.01 8.15 -11.80
CA LYS A 76 0.27 6.92 -12.16
C LYS A 76 1.19 5.89 -12.82
N ILE A 77 2.00 6.31 -13.80
CA ILE A 77 2.95 5.43 -14.50
C ILE A 77 3.96 4.81 -13.52
N LYS A 78 4.49 5.59 -12.57
CA LYS A 78 5.40 5.08 -11.54
C LYS A 78 4.76 3.99 -10.67
N ILE A 79 3.51 4.20 -10.24
CA ILE A 79 2.77 3.19 -9.49
C ILE A 79 2.54 1.95 -10.35
N CYS A 80 2.14 2.14 -11.61
CA CYS A 80 1.94 1.05 -12.56
C CYS A 80 3.20 0.20 -12.73
N ALA A 81 4.36 0.84 -12.92
CA ALA A 81 5.65 0.17 -13.05
C ALA A 81 6.09 -0.56 -11.76
N ALA A 82 5.75 -0.03 -10.58
CA ALA A 82 6.18 -0.61 -9.30
C ALA A 82 5.34 -1.83 -8.86
N PHE A 83 4.13 -1.97 -9.39
CA PHE A 83 3.17 -3.02 -9.02
C PHE A 83 2.74 -3.88 -10.21
N ASP A 84 3.33 -3.66 -11.38
CA ASP A 84 3.02 -4.37 -12.64
C ASP A 84 1.51 -4.34 -12.99
N ILE A 85 0.90 -3.15 -12.85
CA ILE A 85 -0.52 -2.92 -13.15
C ILE A 85 -0.68 -2.03 -14.38
N PRO A 86 -1.71 -2.24 -15.22
CA PRO A 86 -1.95 -1.39 -16.38
C PRO A 86 -2.49 -0.01 -15.98
N LEU A 87 -2.22 1.02 -16.79
CA LEU A 87 -2.71 2.38 -16.54
C LEU A 87 -4.24 2.47 -16.53
N SER A 88 -4.91 1.59 -17.28
CA SER A 88 -6.38 1.44 -17.32
C SER A 88 -6.98 1.14 -15.95
N TYR A 89 -6.20 0.58 -15.02
CA TYR A 89 -6.65 0.39 -13.64
C TYR A 89 -7.05 1.72 -12.99
N PHE A 90 -6.41 2.83 -13.33
CA PHE A 90 -6.73 4.15 -12.75
C PHE A 90 -7.71 4.99 -13.59
N GLU A 91 -8.32 4.40 -14.61
CA GLU A 91 -9.43 4.97 -15.34
C GLU A 91 -10.71 4.62 -14.56
N VAL A 92 -11.52 5.63 -14.26
CA VAL A 92 -12.79 5.55 -13.52
C VAL A 92 -13.83 6.25 -14.36
#